data_AF-A0A944GK72-F1
#
_entry.id   AF-A0A944GK72-F1
#
_cell.length_a   1.000
_cell.length_b   1.000
_cell.length_c   1.000
_cell.angle_alpha   90.00
_cell.angle_beta   90.00
_cell.angle_gamma   90.00
#
_symmetry.space_group_name_H-M   'P 1'
#
loop_
_entity.id
_entity.type
_entity.pdbx_description
1 polymer ?
#
loop_
_entity_poly.entity_id
_entity_poly.type
_entity_poly.pdbx_seq_one_letter_code
_entity_poly.pdbx_strand_id
1 'polypeptide(L)'
;MDGGCDKSASAALTEGNKAEQREAELARVREMASEIIQERAKHKHTYSRKAKSKNADDASGFVVITDYIPDAVVELRYFSNYNFVGTRVDAYEEPVAICTREAAEALKKVADDLRQKGYLLKIFDSYRPQAAVDHFVRWSKDLRDIKMKDDFYPSFHDKTTLFPTYIAKRSGHSKGSTIDLTIVNAATLKDVDMGGTFDFFGNRSHYAFKGVT
;
A
#
# COMPACT_ATOMS: atom_id res chain seq x y z
N MET A 1 44.63 -24.70 39.95
CA MET A 1 43.55 -25.44 39.28
C MET A 1 42.25 -25.03 39.93
N ASP A 2 41.16 -24.75 39.26
CA ASP A 2 40.82 -24.23 37.93
C ASP A 2 39.30 -24.05 38.00
N GLY A 3 38.70 -23.10 37.28
CA GLY A 3 37.24 -22.99 37.31
C GLY A 3 36.60 -21.69 36.83
N GLY A 4 36.99 -21.21 35.65
CA GLY A 4 36.17 -20.28 34.88
C GLY A 4 35.66 -20.99 33.62
N CYS A 5 34.35 -21.19 33.48
CA CYS A 5 33.78 -21.64 32.21
C CYS A 5 32.34 -21.14 31.97
N ASP A 6 32.21 -20.48 30.82
CA ASP A 6 31.07 -20.38 29.91
C ASP A 6 29.68 -19.96 30.42
N LYS A 7 29.44 -18.64 30.35
CA LYS A 7 28.09 -18.09 30.10
C LYS A 7 27.91 -17.56 28.66
N SER A 8 28.94 -17.53 27.83
CA SER A 8 28.91 -16.98 26.46
C SER A 8 28.38 -17.98 25.41
N ALA A 9 28.58 -19.28 25.60
CA ALA A 9 28.21 -20.30 24.60
C ALA A 9 26.68 -20.49 24.43
N SER A 10 25.90 -20.34 25.51
CA SER A 10 24.44 -20.54 25.46
C SER A 10 23.69 -19.46 24.69
N ALA A 11 24.19 -18.21 24.66
CA ALA A 11 23.54 -17.11 23.94
C ALA A 11 23.80 -17.20 22.42
N ALA A 12 25.01 -17.61 22.03
CA ALA A 12 25.40 -17.77 20.62
C ALA A 12 24.62 -18.90 19.91
N LEU A 13 24.34 -20.01 20.60
CA LEU A 13 23.53 -21.12 20.07
C LEU A 13 22.07 -20.71 19.80
N THR A 14 21.49 -19.83 20.64
CA THR A 14 20.14 -19.28 20.42
C THR A 14 20.08 -18.23 19.32
N GLU A 15 21.14 -17.46 19.09
CA GLU A 15 21.20 -16.48 17.99
C GLU A 15 21.40 -17.16 16.63
N GLY A 16 22.24 -18.20 16.56
CA GLY A 16 22.44 -18.99 15.35
C GLY A 16 21.14 -19.61 14.83
N ASN A 17 20.34 -20.20 15.73
CA ASN A 17 19.06 -20.81 15.39
C ASN A 17 18.02 -19.76 14.93
N LYS A 18 18.04 -18.54 15.48
CA LYS A 18 17.20 -17.43 15.00
C LYS A 18 17.62 -16.90 13.63
N ALA A 19 18.93 -16.84 13.35
CA ALA A 19 19.44 -16.41 12.05
C ALA A 19 19.09 -17.42 10.95
N GLU A 20 19.23 -18.71 11.22
CA GLU A 20 18.84 -19.79 10.30
C GLU A 20 17.33 -19.78 10.04
N GLN A 21 16.50 -19.60 11.07
CA GLN A 21 15.05 -19.45 10.92
C GLN A 21 14.69 -18.24 10.07
N ARG A 22 15.37 -17.11 10.28
CA ARG A 22 15.17 -15.89 9.49
C ARG A 22 15.57 -16.07 8.03
N GLU A 23 16.70 -16.73 7.75
CA GLU A 23 17.11 -17.03 6.38
C GLU A 23 16.14 -17.98 5.68
N ALA A 24 15.65 -19.01 6.39
CA ALA A 24 14.63 -19.91 5.86
C ALA A 24 13.31 -19.18 5.57
N GLU A 25 12.90 -18.25 6.44
CA GLU A 25 11.72 -17.41 6.22
C GLU A 25 11.91 -16.48 5.02
N LEU A 26 13.07 -15.81 4.91
CA LEU A 26 13.41 -14.97 3.76
C LEU A 26 13.47 -15.76 2.45
N ALA A 27 13.95 -17.00 2.47
CA ALA A 27 13.96 -17.88 1.30
C ALA A 27 12.55 -18.20 0.83
N ARG A 28 11.62 -18.53 1.74
CA ARG A 28 10.19 -18.73 1.42
C ARG A 28 9.54 -17.46 0.88
N VAL A 29 9.86 -16.32 1.45
CA VAL A 29 9.38 -15.01 0.95
C VAL A 29 9.84 -14.76 -0.48
N ARG A 30 11.10 -15.04 -0.81
CA ARG A 30 11.64 -14.92 -2.17
C ARG A 30 10.93 -15.86 -3.15
N GLU A 31 10.67 -17.09 -2.73
CA GLU A 31 9.92 -18.07 -3.52
C GLU A 31 8.47 -17.59 -3.79
N MET A 32 7.75 -17.17 -2.76
CA MET A 32 6.36 -16.72 -2.90
C MET A 32 6.23 -15.41 -3.69
N ALA A 33 7.16 -14.47 -3.51
CA ALA A 33 7.26 -13.28 -4.37
C ALA A 33 7.46 -13.70 -5.84
N SER A 34 8.30 -14.71 -6.09
CA SER A 34 8.50 -15.25 -7.44
C SER A 34 7.23 -15.89 -8.01
N GLU A 35 6.45 -16.60 -7.20
CA GLU A 35 5.15 -17.16 -7.61
C GLU A 35 4.12 -16.07 -7.95
N ILE A 36 4.00 -15.02 -7.13
CA ILE A 36 3.13 -13.86 -7.41
C ILE A 36 3.52 -13.21 -8.74
N ILE A 37 4.82 -13.05 -8.98
CA ILE A 37 5.35 -12.49 -10.21
C ILE A 37 5.00 -13.40 -11.40
N GLN A 38 5.18 -14.71 -11.27
CA GLN A 38 4.86 -15.68 -12.31
C GLN A 38 3.36 -15.72 -12.61
N GLU A 39 2.51 -15.72 -11.58
CA GLU A 39 1.06 -15.72 -11.73
C GLU A 39 0.58 -14.45 -12.43
N ARG A 40 1.12 -13.29 -12.03
CA ARG A 40 0.89 -12.03 -12.75
C ARG A 40 1.40 -12.05 -14.18
N ALA A 41 2.53 -12.71 -14.45
CA ALA A 41 3.03 -12.87 -15.82
C ALA A 41 2.07 -13.70 -16.69
N LYS A 42 1.38 -14.70 -16.13
CA LYS A 42 0.32 -15.46 -16.83
C LYS A 42 -0.91 -14.60 -17.10
N HIS A 43 -1.35 -13.80 -16.12
CA HIS A 43 -2.49 -12.87 -16.25
C HIS A 43 -2.14 -11.54 -16.92
N LYS A 44 -0.86 -11.34 -17.30
CA LYS A 44 -0.42 -10.17 -18.06
C LYS A 44 -1.21 -10.08 -19.37
N HIS A 45 -1.66 -11.20 -19.94
CA HIS A 45 -2.43 -11.22 -21.17
C HIS A 45 -3.89 -10.72 -21.05
N THR A 46 -4.48 -10.71 -19.84
CA THR A 46 -5.85 -10.23 -19.58
C THR A 46 -5.89 -8.77 -19.15
N TYR A 47 -4.88 -8.27 -18.41
CA TYR A 47 -4.77 -6.85 -18.03
C TYR A 47 -4.00 -5.99 -19.06
N SER A 48 -3.14 -6.57 -19.90
CA SER A 48 -2.30 -5.82 -20.87
C SER A 48 -2.98 -5.50 -22.20
N ARG A 49 -4.14 -6.08 -22.54
CA ARG A 49 -4.74 -5.82 -23.88
C ARG A 49 -5.16 -4.37 -24.11
N LYS A 50 -5.34 -3.57 -23.05
CA LYS A 50 -5.62 -2.12 -23.19
C LYS A 50 -4.50 -1.21 -22.69
N ALA A 51 -3.71 -1.63 -21.69
CA ALA A 51 -2.62 -0.85 -21.12
C ALA A 51 -1.21 -1.28 -21.61
N LYS A 52 -1.05 -1.68 -22.88
CA LYS A 52 0.27 -1.55 -23.51
C LYS A 52 0.50 -0.07 -23.78
N SER A 53 1.22 0.61 -22.88
CA SER A 53 1.97 1.78 -23.31
C SER A 53 2.85 1.34 -24.47
N LYS A 54 2.49 1.77 -25.68
CA LYS A 54 3.25 1.49 -26.89
C LYS A 54 4.50 2.37 -27.03
N ASN A 55 4.76 3.27 -26.07
CA ASN A 55 5.87 4.19 -26.17
C ASN A 55 6.74 4.09 -24.91
N ALA A 56 7.98 3.65 -25.10
CA ALA A 56 9.05 3.88 -24.14
C ALA A 56 9.30 5.40 -23.91
N ASP A 57 8.73 6.25 -24.78
CA ASP A 57 8.68 7.72 -24.72
C ASP A 57 7.23 8.24 -24.56
N ASP A 58 6.52 7.85 -23.50
CA ASP A 58 5.35 8.65 -23.08
C ASP A 58 5.85 9.91 -22.36
N ALA A 59 5.62 11.07 -22.97
CA ALA A 59 5.98 12.39 -22.43
C ALA A 59 5.31 12.71 -21.08
N SER A 60 4.34 11.90 -20.63
CA SER A 60 3.74 12.03 -19.30
C SER A 60 4.74 11.78 -18.16
N GLY A 61 5.77 10.94 -18.38
CA GLY A 61 6.69 10.50 -17.33
C GLY A 61 6.08 9.53 -16.32
N PHE A 62 4.85 9.06 -16.54
CA PHE A 62 4.19 8.06 -15.68
C PHE A 62 4.56 6.64 -16.06
N VAL A 63 4.63 5.77 -15.06
CA VAL A 63 4.92 4.34 -15.18
C VAL A 63 3.98 3.53 -14.29
N VAL A 64 3.80 2.26 -14.63
CA VAL A 64 3.05 1.31 -13.79
C VAL A 64 3.96 0.83 -12.65
N ILE A 65 3.49 0.93 -11.40
CA ILE A 65 4.30 0.58 -10.22
C ILE A 65 4.78 -0.87 -10.27
N THR A 66 3.92 -1.79 -10.73
CA THR A 66 4.26 -3.22 -10.79
C THR A 66 5.27 -3.60 -11.88
N ASP A 67 5.61 -2.69 -12.80
CA ASP A 67 6.73 -2.93 -13.71
C ASP A 67 8.08 -2.73 -12.99
N TYR A 68 8.11 -1.92 -11.92
CA TYR A 68 9.29 -1.66 -11.09
C TYR A 68 9.33 -2.53 -9.83
N ILE A 69 8.15 -2.88 -9.30
CA ILE A 69 7.97 -3.66 -8.07
C ILE A 69 6.98 -4.80 -8.36
N PRO A 70 7.41 -5.86 -9.05
CA PRO A 70 6.52 -6.89 -9.59
C PRO A 70 5.69 -7.66 -8.55
N ASP A 71 6.14 -7.69 -7.31
CA ASP A 71 5.51 -8.35 -6.16
C ASP A 71 4.71 -7.39 -5.26
N ALA A 72 4.64 -6.09 -5.59
CA ALA A 72 3.78 -5.16 -4.84
C ALA A 72 2.31 -5.57 -4.95
N VAL A 73 1.62 -5.75 -3.83
CA VAL A 73 0.18 -6.03 -3.83
C VAL A 73 -0.56 -4.75 -4.24
N VAL A 74 -1.48 -4.83 -5.20
CA VAL A 74 -2.26 -3.67 -5.66
C VAL A 74 -3.71 -3.91 -5.27
N GLU A 75 -4.21 -3.08 -4.37
CA GLU A 75 -5.57 -3.12 -3.84
C GLU A 75 -6.16 -1.72 -3.89
N LEU A 76 -6.31 -1.17 -5.11
CA LEU A 76 -6.77 0.21 -5.30
C LEU A 76 -8.18 0.40 -4.74
N ARG A 77 -8.27 1.04 -3.57
CA ARG A 77 -9.52 1.17 -2.79
C ARG A 77 -10.61 1.91 -3.55
N TYR A 78 -10.21 2.93 -4.30
CA TYR A 78 -11.10 3.75 -5.12
C TYR A 78 -11.56 3.11 -6.43
N PHE A 79 -10.91 2.02 -6.89
CA PHE A 79 -11.43 1.17 -7.96
C PHE A 79 -12.55 0.25 -7.44
N SER A 80 -12.48 -0.15 -6.17
CA SER A 80 -13.48 -0.98 -5.50
C SER A 80 -14.63 -0.16 -4.91
N ASN A 81 -15.66 -0.83 -4.40
CA ASN A 81 -16.72 -0.18 -3.63
C ASN A 81 -16.38 -0.02 -2.14
N TYR A 82 -15.29 -0.65 -1.66
CA TYR A 82 -14.85 -0.54 -0.27
C TYR A 82 -13.86 0.61 -0.11
N ASN A 83 -14.43 1.81 0.01
CA ASN A 83 -13.77 3.07 0.32
C ASN A 83 -14.79 3.99 1.00
N PHE A 84 -14.37 5.15 1.52
CA PHE A 84 -15.26 6.03 2.30
C PHE A 84 -16.48 6.60 1.52
N VAL A 85 -16.47 6.56 0.18
CA VAL A 85 -17.62 6.96 -0.65
C VAL A 85 -18.65 5.82 -0.76
N GLY A 86 -18.21 4.56 -0.67
CA GLY A 86 -19.06 3.36 -0.78
C GLY A 86 -19.41 2.96 -2.22
N THR A 87 -18.73 3.55 -3.19
CA THR A 87 -18.83 3.21 -4.62
C THR A 87 -17.46 3.39 -5.26
N ARG A 88 -17.25 2.76 -6.41
CA ARG A 88 -16.14 3.07 -7.29
C ARG A 88 -16.10 4.58 -7.60
N VAL A 89 -14.91 5.15 -7.46
CA VAL A 89 -14.64 6.58 -7.66
C VAL A 89 -14.39 6.86 -9.14
N ASP A 90 -14.77 8.05 -9.59
CA ASP A 90 -14.59 8.47 -10.98
C ASP A 90 -13.12 8.39 -11.41
N ALA A 91 -12.90 8.03 -12.67
CA ALA A 91 -11.59 7.89 -13.32
C ALA A 91 -10.66 6.79 -12.76
N TYR A 92 -11.06 6.05 -11.73
CA TYR A 92 -10.43 4.76 -11.39
C TYR A 92 -10.98 3.67 -12.30
N GLU A 93 -10.57 3.66 -13.57
CA GLU A 93 -11.11 2.80 -14.64
C GLU A 93 -10.57 1.35 -14.65
N GLU A 94 -9.40 1.14 -14.06
CA GLU A 94 -8.73 -0.16 -13.97
C GLU A 94 -7.98 -0.24 -12.62
N PRO A 95 -7.73 -1.45 -12.07
CA PRO A 95 -6.97 -1.61 -10.83
C PRO A 95 -5.45 -1.48 -11.08
N VAL A 96 -5.03 -0.45 -11.80
CA VAL A 96 -3.64 -0.21 -12.21
C VAL A 96 -3.08 0.98 -11.46
N ALA A 97 -2.07 0.73 -10.62
CA ALA A 97 -1.38 1.78 -9.88
C ALA A 97 -0.27 2.41 -10.74
N ILE A 98 -0.36 3.71 -10.99
CA ILE A 98 0.63 4.46 -11.78
C ILE A 98 1.19 5.62 -10.96
N CYS A 99 2.46 5.95 -11.20
CA CYS A 99 3.13 7.08 -10.57
C CYS A 99 4.22 7.63 -11.51
N THR A 100 4.87 8.73 -11.14
CA THR A 100 6.03 9.22 -11.91
C THR A 100 7.18 8.21 -11.84
N ARG A 101 8.02 8.17 -12.87
CA ARG A 101 9.19 7.29 -12.91
C ARG A 101 10.08 7.44 -11.66
N GLU A 102 10.33 8.67 -11.24
CA GLU A 102 11.15 8.99 -10.07
C GLU A 102 10.53 8.42 -8.79
N ALA A 103 9.20 8.49 -8.65
CA ALA A 103 8.49 7.91 -7.54
C ALA A 103 8.56 6.38 -7.55
N ALA A 104 8.44 5.75 -8.73
CA ALA A 104 8.58 4.30 -8.87
C ALA A 104 9.98 3.81 -8.49
N GLU A 105 11.03 4.52 -8.93
CA GLU A 105 12.41 4.20 -8.60
C GLU A 105 12.71 4.36 -7.11
N ALA A 106 12.18 5.42 -6.47
CA ALA A 106 12.30 5.62 -5.04
C ALA A 106 11.54 4.53 -4.26
N LEU A 107 10.30 4.23 -4.67
CA LEU A 107 9.46 3.21 -4.03
C LEU A 107 10.07 1.81 -4.16
N LYS A 108 10.76 1.53 -5.28
CA LYS A 108 11.48 0.27 -5.46
C LYS A 108 12.56 0.07 -4.39
N LYS A 109 13.32 1.11 -4.04
CA LYS A 109 14.34 1.02 -2.98
C LYS A 109 13.71 0.65 -1.63
N VAL A 110 12.57 1.25 -1.30
CA VAL A 110 11.78 0.90 -0.11
C VAL A 110 11.32 -0.57 -0.15
N ALA A 111 10.85 -1.04 -1.30
CA ALA A 111 10.48 -2.44 -1.48
C ALA A 111 11.67 -3.39 -1.29
N ASP A 112 12.84 -3.04 -1.84
CA ASP A 112 14.08 -3.83 -1.69
C ASP A 112 14.49 -3.96 -0.21
N ASP A 113 14.35 -2.89 0.58
CA ASP A 113 14.63 -2.89 2.02
C ASP A 113 13.60 -3.71 2.82
N LEU A 114 12.32 -3.61 2.47
CA LEU A 114 11.24 -4.35 3.13
C LEU A 114 11.34 -5.86 2.88
N ARG A 115 11.75 -6.27 1.68
CA ARG A 115 11.96 -7.70 1.37
C ARG A 115 13.01 -8.34 2.26
N GLN A 116 14.09 -7.62 2.61
CA GLN A 116 15.11 -8.10 3.55
C GLN A 116 14.60 -8.28 4.99
N LYS A 117 13.41 -7.74 5.27
CA LYS A 117 12.71 -7.84 6.55
C LYS A 117 11.50 -8.78 6.49
N GLY A 118 11.28 -9.46 5.37
CA GLY A 118 10.14 -10.37 5.20
C GLY A 118 8.80 -9.66 4.94
N TYR A 119 8.82 -8.45 4.38
CA TYR A 119 7.62 -7.67 4.05
C TYR A 119 7.54 -7.31 2.57
N LEU A 120 6.32 -7.17 2.06
CA LEU A 120 6.02 -6.60 0.74
C LEU A 120 5.21 -5.32 0.89
N LEU A 121 5.22 -4.47 -0.15
CA LEU A 121 4.35 -3.31 -0.23
C LEU A 121 2.94 -3.71 -0.67
N LYS A 122 1.92 -3.08 -0.09
CA LYS A 122 0.55 -3.07 -0.61
C LYS A 122 0.12 -1.64 -0.89
N ILE A 123 -0.32 -1.37 -2.12
CA ILE A 123 -0.70 -0.04 -2.61
C ILE A 123 -2.23 0.11 -2.59
N PHE A 124 -2.72 1.13 -1.88
CA PHE A 124 -4.14 1.47 -1.78
C PHE A 124 -4.53 2.63 -2.70
N ASP A 125 -3.62 3.59 -2.90
CA ASP A 125 -3.77 4.64 -3.90
C ASP A 125 -2.42 5.14 -4.43
N SER A 126 -2.43 5.69 -5.64
CA SER A 126 -1.25 6.24 -6.32
C SER A 126 -1.66 7.52 -7.07
N TYR A 127 -1.38 7.66 -8.37
CA TYR A 127 -1.93 8.76 -9.14
C TYR A 127 -3.45 8.83 -9.03
N ARG A 128 -3.95 10.01 -8.62
CA ARG A 128 -5.37 10.30 -8.48
C ARG A 128 -5.78 11.39 -9.48
N PRO A 129 -6.53 11.05 -10.54
CA PRO A 129 -7.04 12.05 -11.48
C PRO A 129 -7.88 13.12 -10.77
N GLN A 130 -7.88 14.36 -11.28
CA GLN A 130 -8.68 15.44 -10.70
C GLN A 130 -10.19 15.10 -10.66
N ALA A 131 -10.70 14.33 -11.64
CA ALA A 131 -12.08 13.85 -11.64
C ALA A 131 -12.45 13.03 -10.39
N ALA A 132 -11.52 12.26 -9.82
CA ALA A 132 -11.71 11.54 -8.57
C ALA A 132 -11.82 12.51 -7.37
N VAL A 133 -10.97 13.54 -7.35
CA VAL A 133 -11.04 14.62 -6.34
C VAL A 133 -12.38 15.35 -6.44
N ASP A 134 -12.84 15.63 -7.65
CA ASP A 134 -14.14 16.26 -7.89
C ASP A 134 -15.30 15.36 -7.44
N HIS A 135 -15.18 14.02 -7.61
CA HIS A 135 -16.12 13.06 -7.03
C HIS A 135 -16.14 13.19 -5.50
N PHE A 136 -15.00 13.18 -4.82
CA PHE A 136 -14.95 13.37 -3.36
C PHE A 136 -15.60 14.68 -2.90
N VAL A 137 -15.40 15.76 -3.66
CA VAL A 137 -16.04 17.07 -3.39
C VAL A 137 -17.55 17.03 -3.61
N ARG A 138 -18.05 16.31 -4.63
CA ARG A 138 -19.51 16.15 -4.82
C ARG A 138 -20.11 15.29 -3.72
N TRP A 139 -19.47 14.17 -3.38
CA TRP A 139 -19.89 13.29 -2.31
C TRP A 139 -19.97 14.02 -0.97
N SER A 140 -19.02 14.87 -0.62
CA SER A 140 -19.05 15.56 0.68
C SER A 140 -20.15 16.60 0.80
N LYS A 141 -20.64 17.14 -0.32
CA LYS A 141 -21.77 18.08 -0.35
C LYS A 141 -23.12 17.40 -0.13
N ASP A 142 -23.25 16.10 -0.46
CA ASP A 142 -24.47 15.36 -0.18
C ASP A 142 -24.43 14.78 1.24
N LEU A 143 -24.79 15.57 2.24
CA LEU A 143 -24.69 15.19 3.66
C LEU A 143 -25.49 13.93 4.04
N ARG A 144 -26.40 13.44 3.19
CA ARG A 144 -27.17 12.23 3.43
C ARG A 144 -26.46 10.96 3.00
N ASP A 145 -25.44 11.05 2.14
CA ASP A 145 -24.67 9.88 1.72
C ASP A 145 -23.64 9.49 2.79
N ILE A 146 -24.10 8.73 3.79
CA ILE A 146 -23.32 8.31 4.97
C ILE A 146 -23.12 6.78 5.02
N LYS A 147 -23.22 6.10 3.88
CA LYS A 147 -23.22 4.62 3.80
C LYS A 147 -22.03 3.97 4.52
N MET A 148 -20.86 4.63 4.43
CA MET A 148 -19.58 4.11 4.93
C MET A 148 -19.14 4.78 6.23
N LYS A 149 -20.05 5.49 6.91
CA LYS A 149 -19.74 6.28 8.11
C LYS A 149 -19.15 5.42 9.21
N ASP A 150 -19.77 4.29 9.52
CA ASP A 150 -19.35 3.48 10.67
C ASP A 150 -17.96 2.87 10.47
N ASP A 151 -17.58 2.60 9.22
CA ASP A 151 -16.28 2.01 8.88
C ASP A 151 -15.17 3.07 8.80
N PHE A 152 -15.44 4.23 8.19
CA PHE A 152 -14.38 5.20 7.81
C PHE A 152 -14.40 6.49 8.62
N TYR A 153 -15.54 6.92 9.18
CA TYR A 153 -15.64 8.19 9.90
C TYR A 153 -16.67 8.14 11.05
N PRO A 154 -16.62 7.13 11.94
CA PRO A 154 -17.67 6.87 12.92
C PRO A 154 -17.84 8.00 13.93
N SER A 155 -16.73 8.67 14.28
CA SER A 155 -16.68 9.73 15.29
C SER A 155 -17.22 11.08 14.81
N PHE A 156 -17.50 11.23 13.52
CA PHE A 156 -17.97 12.49 12.95
C PHE A 156 -19.51 12.56 12.96
N HIS A 157 -20.05 13.70 13.42
CA HIS A 157 -21.50 13.93 13.41
C HIS A 157 -22.05 14.10 11.99
N ASP A 158 -21.34 14.82 11.13
CA ASP A 158 -21.64 14.94 9.70
C ASP A 158 -20.35 15.08 8.87
N LYS A 159 -20.50 15.15 7.54
CA LYS A 159 -19.37 15.21 6.58
C LYS A 159 -18.71 16.58 6.46
N THR A 160 -19.26 17.64 7.07
CA THR A 160 -18.75 19.01 6.88
C THR A 160 -17.35 19.20 7.44
N THR A 161 -16.95 18.39 8.41
CA THR A 161 -15.62 18.44 9.05
C THR A 161 -14.56 17.57 8.37
N LEU A 162 -14.97 16.67 7.47
CA LEU A 162 -14.03 15.88 6.65
C LEU A 162 -13.30 16.77 5.64
N PHE A 163 -13.92 17.88 5.26
CA PHE A 163 -13.33 18.95 4.45
C PHE A 163 -13.06 20.20 5.31
N PRO A 164 -11.89 20.86 5.23
CA PRO A 164 -10.70 20.51 4.46
C PRO A 164 -9.72 19.59 5.20
N THR A 165 -10.11 19.06 6.37
CA THR A 165 -9.21 18.38 7.31
C THR A 165 -8.54 17.14 6.72
N TYR A 166 -9.32 16.29 6.03
CA TYR A 166 -8.83 15.03 5.47
C TYR A 166 -8.93 15.01 3.94
N ILE A 167 -9.89 15.72 3.35
CA ILE A 167 -10.06 15.75 1.90
C ILE A 167 -9.71 17.14 1.35
N ALA A 168 -8.65 17.18 0.55
CA ALA A 168 -8.17 18.39 -0.10
C ALA A 168 -8.80 18.60 -1.48
N LYS A 169 -9.19 19.84 -1.81
CA LYS A 169 -9.68 20.21 -3.16
C LYS A 169 -8.62 20.08 -4.26
N ARG A 170 -7.34 20.07 -3.87
CA ARG A 170 -6.19 19.79 -4.74
C ARG A 170 -5.35 18.74 -4.04
N SER A 171 -5.24 17.55 -4.63
CA SER A 171 -4.51 16.44 -4.02
C SER A 171 -3.06 16.40 -4.48
N GLY A 172 -2.13 16.06 -3.57
CA GLY A 172 -0.76 15.73 -3.94
C GLY A 172 -0.68 14.55 -4.90
N HIS A 173 -1.60 13.59 -4.78
CA HIS A 173 -1.71 12.43 -5.67
C HIS A 173 -1.90 12.79 -7.13
N SER A 174 -2.55 13.93 -7.43
CA SER A 174 -2.75 14.38 -8.81
C SER A 174 -1.45 14.83 -9.49
N LYS A 175 -0.36 14.98 -8.74
CA LYS A 175 0.99 15.20 -9.29
C LYS A 175 1.73 13.90 -9.63
N GLY A 176 1.23 12.74 -9.17
CA GLY A 176 1.78 11.43 -9.51
C GLY A 176 2.91 10.90 -8.63
N SER A 177 3.33 11.62 -7.59
CA SER A 177 4.44 11.19 -6.69
C SER A 177 4.00 11.02 -5.23
N THR A 178 2.70 10.84 -4.99
CA THR A 178 2.15 10.51 -3.66
C THR A 178 1.53 9.11 -3.73
N ILE A 179 1.83 8.28 -2.74
CA ILE A 179 1.41 6.88 -2.69
C ILE A 179 0.83 6.61 -1.31
N ASP A 180 -0.38 6.06 -1.28
CA ASP A 180 -0.96 5.51 -0.06
C ASP A 180 -0.72 4.01 -0.03
N LEU A 181 -0.06 3.54 1.02
CA LEU A 181 0.40 2.16 1.10
C LEU A 181 0.38 1.63 2.54
N THR A 182 0.45 0.32 2.65
CA THR A 182 0.83 -0.41 3.86
C THR A 182 1.91 -1.44 3.52
N ILE A 183 2.35 -2.19 4.52
CA ILE A 183 3.20 -3.36 4.33
C ILE A 183 2.42 -4.62 4.71
N VAL A 184 2.72 -5.73 4.04
CA VAL A 184 2.16 -7.04 4.33
C VAL A 184 3.26 -8.00 4.71
N ASN A 185 2.99 -8.91 5.65
CA ASN A 185 3.90 -10.02 5.91
C ASN A 185 4.00 -10.87 4.64
N ALA A 186 5.22 -11.06 4.16
CA ALA A 186 5.45 -11.65 2.86
C ALA A 186 5.25 -13.17 2.84
N ALA A 187 5.14 -13.85 3.97
CA ALA A 187 4.83 -15.29 4.02
C ALA A 187 3.32 -15.57 4.09
N THR A 188 2.54 -14.63 4.64
CA THR A 188 1.11 -14.82 4.89
C THR A 188 0.20 -13.91 4.05
N LEU A 189 0.77 -12.89 3.40
CA LEU A 189 0.08 -11.80 2.72
C LEU A 189 -0.93 -11.04 3.60
N LYS A 190 -0.82 -11.19 4.92
CA LYS A 190 -1.63 -10.44 5.87
C LYS A 190 -1.06 -9.05 6.06
N ASP A 191 -1.94 -8.06 6.09
CA ASP A 191 -1.59 -6.68 6.41
C ASP A 191 -0.96 -6.62 7.79
N VAL A 192 0.12 -5.83 7.91
CA VAL A 192 0.63 -5.45 9.21
C VAL A 192 -0.36 -4.50 9.86
N ASP A 193 -0.62 -4.69 11.15
CA ASP A 193 -1.54 -3.85 11.91
C ASP A 193 -0.96 -2.43 12.04
N MET A 194 -1.61 -1.47 11.36
CA MET A 194 -1.29 -0.04 11.43
C MET A 194 -2.22 0.70 12.42
N GLY A 195 -3.03 -0.04 13.18
CA GLY A 195 -4.01 0.46 14.14
C GLY A 195 -5.37 0.83 13.54
N GLY A 196 -5.45 1.03 12.24
CA GLY A 196 -6.68 1.42 11.55
C GLY A 196 -6.67 1.02 10.09
N THR A 197 -7.85 1.08 9.49
CA THR A 197 -7.99 0.85 8.04
C THR A 197 -7.53 2.08 7.25
N PHE A 198 -7.16 1.85 6.00
CA PHE A 198 -6.90 2.93 5.05
C PHE A 198 -8.10 3.89 4.96
N ASP A 199 -7.85 5.19 4.83
CA ASP A 199 -8.87 6.25 4.83
C ASP A 199 -9.76 6.31 6.08
N PHE A 200 -9.34 5.72 7.20
CA PHE A 200 -9.98 6.00 8.48
C PHE A 200 -9.81 7.49 8.82
N PHE A 201 -10.88 8.26 8.77
CA PHE A 201 -10.89 9.66 9.18
C PHE A 201 -11.10 9.70 10.68
N GLY A 202 -10.03 10.01 11.41
CA GLY A 202 -10.05 10.17 12.85
C GLY A 202 -8.65 10.33 13.40
N ASN A 203 -8.56 10.67 14.69
CA ASN A 203 -7.27 10.95 15.34
C ASN A 203 -6.29 9.77 15.28
N ARG A 204 -6.79 8.54 15.18
CA ARG A 204 -5.98 7.32 15.10
C ARG A 204 -5.08 7.28 13.86
N SER A 205 -5.47 7.94 12.78
CA SER A 205 -4.71 7.95 11.52
C SER A 205 -3.54 8.95 11.53
N HIS A 206 -3.39 9.75 12.59
CA HIS A 206 -2.19 10.58 12.73
C HIS A 206 -0.99 9.71 13.10
N TYR A 207 0.14 9.93 12.42
CA TYR A 207 1.38 9.18 12.65
C TYR A 207 1.90 9.24 14.09
N ALA A 208 1.53 10.27 14.86
CA ALA A 208 1.93 10.47 16.24
C ALA A 208 0.88 9.98 17.27
N PHE A 209 -0.20 9.34 16.80
CA PHE A 209 -1.23 8.82 17.69
C PHE A 209 -0.67 7.75 18.63
N LYS A 210 -1.02 7.86 19.91
CA LYS A 210 -0.62 6.89 20.95
C LYS A 210 -1.80 5.97 21.23
N GLY A 211 -1.54 4.67 21.38
CA GLY A 211 -2.59 3.67 21.65
C GLY A 211 -2.95 2.78 20.44
N VAL A 212 -2.03 2.66 19.48
CA VAL A 212 -1.96 1.50 18.60
C VAL A 212 -1.06 0.47 19.29
N THR A 213 -1.51 -0.78 19.42
CA THR A 213 -0.77 -1.89 20.03
C THR A 213 -0.23 -2.82 18.96
#